data_AF-A0A966XQN9-F1
#
_entry.id   AF-A0A966XQN9-F1
#
_cell.length_a   1.000
_cell.length_b   1.000
_cell.length_c   1.000
_cell.angle_alpha   90.00
_cell.angle_beta   90.00
_cell.angle_gamma   90.00
#
_symmetry.space_group_name_H-M   'P 1'
#
loop_
_entity.id
_entity.type
_entity.pdbx_description
1 polymer ?
#
loop_
_entity_poly.entity_id
_entity_poly.type
_entity_poly.pdbx_seq_one_letter_code
_entity_poly.pdbx_strand_id
1 'polypeptide(L)'
;MDKRLSLEAFTASLQPGMRIAFGGGGIQRKPMAAACAIARSGLKDLDLVSFLGGPEIDLLIGLGRASRLSFAFVGFDAYGLAPCFRAAREAGTLPIVEYSEATMLAAFEAGAKNLPFLPTRFGLGTDIVTTATSPFKIMTCPFTGETLLGVPAIRPDVALVHVNMADKQGNAIIHSDAYADSLMVRAARRTILTAETVVDELPVDQSRRSTFISRLWVHGVIEAPQGAGMTAMFPDYRFDLPRVLEYQKKANDRAWLEEMIQEAAK
;
A
#
# COMPACT_ATOMS: atom_id res chain seq x y z
N MET A 1 3.77 16.52 20.18
CA MET A 1 2.55 15.69 20.25
C MET A 1 2.98 14.25 20.10
N ASP A 2 2.60 13.38 21.04
CA ASP A 2 2.80 11.93 20.92
C ASP A 2 1.72 11.37 19.98
N LYS A 3 2.14 10.63 18.96
CA LYS A 3 1.28 10.04 17.92
C LYS A 3 1.24 8.52 18.01
N ARG A 4 1.80 7.92 19.06
CA ARG A 4 1.76 6.47 19.23
C ARG A 4 0.33 6.00 19.44
N LEU A 5 -0.04 4.90 18.79
CA LEU A 5 -1.31 4.21 18.99
C LEU A 5 -1.13 2.70 18.84
N SER A 6 -2.08 1.91 19.33
CA SER A 6 -2.09 0.46 19.15
C SER A 6 -2.69 0.07 17.78
N LEU A 7 -2.37 -1.14 17.31
CA LEU A 7 -3.05 -1.74 16.15
C LEU A 7 -4.56 -1.80 16.35
N GLU A 8 -5.03 -2.10 17.56
CA GLU A 8 -6.46 -2.15 17.90
C GLU A 8 -7.13 -0.78 17.78
N ALA A 9 -6.52 0.27 18.33
CA ALA A 9 -7.05 1.63 18.20
C ALA A 9 -7.07 2.08 16.73
N PHE A 10 -6.07 1.67 15.95
CA PHE A 10 -6.04 1.93 14.51
C PHE A 10 -7.21 1.24 13.79
N THR A 11 -7.35 -0.08 13.95
CA THR A 11 -8.39 -0.86 13.25
C THR A 11 -9.80 -0.46 13.66
N ALA A 12 -10.01 -0.11 14.94
CA ALA A 12 -11.27 0.42 15.44
C ALA A 12 -11.65 1.79 14.83
N SER A 13 -10.66 2.55 14.33
CA SER A 13 -10.91 3.83 13.67
C SER A 13 -11.30 3.72 12.19
N LEU A 14 -11.21 2.52 11.61
CA LEU A 14 -11.57 2.27 10.22
C LEU A 14 -13.08 2.06 10.07
N GLN A 15 -13.60 2.37 8.89
CA GLN A 15 -15.02 2.23 8.56
C GLN A 15 -15.20 1.59 7.17
N PRO A 16 -16.34 0.92 6.91
CA PRO A 16 -16.70 0.50 5.55
C PRO A 16 -16.68 1.68 4.57
N GLY A 17 -16.31 1.43 3.33
CA GLY A 17 -16.16 2.41 2.25
C GLY A 17 -14.86 3.21 2.29
N MET A 18 -14.02 3.07 3.32
CA MET A 18 -12.75 3.79 3.38
C MET A 18 -11.78 3.34 2.29
N ARG A 19 -11.10 4.32 1.68
CA ARG A 19 -10.00 4.06 0.76
C ARG A 19 -8.67 3.95 1.51
N ILE A 20 -8.07 2.77 1.49
CA ILE A 20 -6.84 2.46 2.24
C ILE A 20 -5.70 2.15 1.27
N ALA A 21 -4.63 2.94 1.35
CA ALA A 21 -3.43 2.74 0.56
C ALA A 21 -2.34 2.02 1.34
N PHE A 22 -1.68 1.06 0.71
CA PHE A 22 -0.62 0.24 1.31
C PHE A 22 0.72 0.54 0.65
N GLY A 23 1.74 0.82 1.47
CA GLY A 23 3.10 1.12 1.05
C GLY A 23 3.95 -0.10 0.74
N GLY A 24 5.25 0.14 0.57
CA GLY A 24 6.20 -0.88 0.14
C GLY A 24 5.95 -1.33 -1.31
N GLY A 25 6.59 -2.42 -1.72
CA GLY A 25 6.44 -2.94 -3.08
C GLY A 25 6.66 -4.43 -3.20
N GLY A 26 5.74 -5.13 -3.85
CA GLY A 26 5.77 -6.58 -4.02
C GLY A 26 5.88 -7.28 -2.66
N ILE A 27 6.95 -8.06 -2.48
CA ILE A 27 7.29 -8.71 -1.20
C ILE A 27 8.32 -7.94 -0.37
N GLN A 28 8.31 -6.61 -0.44
CA GLN A 28 9.18 -5.73 0.35
C GLN A 28 8.38 -4.71 1.16
N ARG A 29 8.64 -4.68 2.47
CA ARG A 29 8.16 -3.68 3.44
C ARG A 29 6.65 -3.50 3.43
N LYS A 30 5.92 -4.61 3.23
CA LYS A 30 4.46 -4.57 3.30
C LYS A 30 4.02 -4.48 4.76
N PRO A 31 3.08 -3.61 5.14
CA PRO A 31 2.62 -3.47 6.52
C PRO A 31 1.72 -4.68 6.93
N MET A 32 2.28 -5.88 6.95
CA MET A 32 1.55 -7.14 7.14
C MET A 32 0.90 -7.22 8.52
N ALA A 33 1.55 -6.72 9.58
CA ALA A 33 0.93 -6.65 10.90
C ALA A 33 -0.39 -5.85 10.88
N ALA A 34 -0.42 -4.72 10.18
CA ALA A 34 -1.63 -3.93 10.01
C ALA A 34 -2.65 -4.61 9.09
N ALA A 35 -2.21 -5.22 7.98
CA ALA A 35 -3.09 -5.94 7.07
C ALA A 35 -3.77 -7.14 7.76
N CYS A 36 -3.03 -7.93 8.54
CA CYS A 36 -3.56 -9.01 9.36
C CYS A 36 -4.53 -8.48 10.44
N ALA A 37 -4.23 -7.34 11.07
CA ALA A 37 -5.14 -6.74 12.04
C ALA A 37 -6.47 -6.29 11.41
N ILE A 38 -6.43 -5.69 10.20
CA ILE A 38 -7.62 -5.35 9.42
C ILE A 38 -8.39 -6.63 9.04
N ALA A 39 -7.68 -7.67 8.60
CA ALA A 39 -8.30 -8.94 8.25
C ALA A 39 -9.03 -9.60 9.43
N ARG A 40 -8.45 -9.53 10.63
CA ARG A 40 -9.02 -10.06 11.88
C ARG A 40 -10.22 -9.26 12.38
N SER A 41 -10.26 -7.95 12.18
CA SER A 41 -11.37 -7.11 12.67
C SER A 41 -12.71 -7.45 12.01
N GLY A 42 -12.70 -8.18 10.91
CA GLY A 42 -13.90 -8.56 10.19
C GLY A 42 -14.44 -7.47 9.27
N LEU A 43 -13.82 -6.28 9.26
CA LEU A 43 -14.24 -5.14 8.45
C LEU A 43 -14.29 -5.50 6.96
N LYS A 44 -15.33 -5.05 6.26
CA LYS A 44 -15.53 -5.30 4.82
C LYS A 44 -15.73 -3.99 4.10
N ASP A 45 -15.87 -4.08 2.78
CA ASP A 45 -16.12 -2.94 1.90
C ASP A 45 -14.98 -1.92 1.90
N LEU A 46 -13.74 -2.38 1.75
CA LEU A 46 -12.56 -1.52 1.68
C LEU A 46 -12.15 -1.27 0.23
N ASP A 47 -11.93 0.00 -0.13
CA ASP A 47 -11.34 0.39 -1.41
C ASP A 47 -9.81 0.38 -1.27
N LEU A 48 -9.19 -0.69 -1.74
CA LEU A 48 -7.76 -0.91 -1.58
C LEU A 48 -6.97 -0.16 -2.65
N VAL A 49 -5.84 0.41 -2.26
CA VAL A 49 -4.90 1.07 -3.17
C VAL A 49 -3.50 0.54 -2.90
N SER A 50 -2.77 0.13 -3.94
CA SER A 50 -1.37 -0.28 -3.76
C SER A 50 -0.56 0.03 -5.01
N PHE A 51 0.59 0.70 -4.85
CA PHE A 51 1.48 0.98 -5.97
C PHE A 51 1.96 -0.35 -6.58
N LEU A 52 2.64 -1.15 -5.77
CA LEU A 52 3.06 -2.51 -6.12
C LEU A 52 2.53 -3.45 -5.02
N GLY A 53 1.32 -3.96 -5.16
CA GLY A 53 0.69 -4.85 -4.19
C GLY A 53 1.34 -6.22 -4.12
N GLY A 54 1.22 -6.86 -2.96
CA GLY A 54 1.62 -8.25 -2.77
C GLY A 54 0.71 -8.94 -1.77
N PRO A 55 1.27 -9.59 -0.74
CA PRO A 55 0.48 -10.41 0.18
C PRO A 55 -0.55 -9.65 1.01
N GLU A 56 -0.35 -8.36 1.26
CA GLU A 56 -1.30 -7.54 2.01
C GLU A 56 -2.62 -7.38 1.24
N ILE A 57 -2.53 -7.18 -0.07
CA ILE A 57 -3.68 -7.05 -0.95
C ILE A 57 -4.32 -8.41 -1.17
N ASP A 58 -3.51 -9.43 -1.46
CA ASP A 58 -4.00 -10.78 -1.72
C ASP A 58 -4.76 -11.36 -0.51
N LEU A 59 -4.22 -11.17 0.70
CA LEU A 59 -4.86 -11.59 1.96
C LEU A 59 -6.22 -10.92 2.16
N LEU A 60 -6.30 -9.60 1.98
CA LEU A 60 -7.53 -8.85 2.18
C LEU A 60 -8.58 -9.22 1.13
N ILE A 61 -8.18 -9.55 -0.08
CA ILE A 61 -9.09 -10.08 -1.12
C ILE A 61 -9.56 -11.49 -0.75
N GLY A 62 -8.65 -12.40 -0.40
CA GLY A 62 -8.97 -13.79 -0.06
C GLY A 62 -9.96 -13.93 1.11
N LEU A 63 -9.90 -13.00 2.06
CA LEU A 63 -10.81 -12.97 3.21
C LEU A 63 -12.10 -12.16 2.95
N GLY A 64 -12.27 -11.60 1.75
CA GLY A 64 -13.47 -10.86 1.34
C GLY A 64 -13.61 -9.49 2.02
N ARG A 65 -12.49 -8.79 2.20
CA ARG A 65 -12.42 -7.46 2.83
C ARG A 65 -12.50 -6.33 1.79
N ALA A 66 -12.07 -6.57 0.56
CA ALA A 66 -12.01 -5.60 -0.52
C ALA A 66 -13.34 -5.44 -1.26
N SER A 67 -13.75 -4.20 -1.56
CA SER A 67 -14.83 -3.88 -2.51
C SER A 67 -14.32 -3.33 -3.83
N ARG A 68 -13.11 -2.79 -3.86
CA ARG A 68 -12.43 -2.31 -5.05
C ARG A 68 -10.91 -2.37 -4.85
N LEU A 69 -10.16 -2.44 -5.95
CA LEU A 69 -8.71 -2.34 -5.93
C LEU A 69 -8.20 -1.38 -7.01
N SER A 70 -7.42 -0.38 -6.64
CA SER A 70 -6.64 0.45 -7.57
C SER A 70 -5.15 0.13 -7.44
N PHE A 71 -4.49 -0.29 -8.52
CA PHE A 71 -3.12 -0.80 -8.43
C PHE A 71 -2.33 -0.60 -9.72
N ALA A 72 -0.99 -0.61 -9.62
CA ALA A 72 -0.12 -0.73 -10.80
C ALA A 72 0.43 -2.14 -11.02
N PHE A 73 0.67 -2.87 -9.93
CA PHE A 73 1.05 -4.29 -9.94
C PHE A 73 0.48 -4.99 -8.72
N VAL A 74 0.15 -6.29 -8.82
CA VAL A 74 -0.10 -7.16 -7.67
C VAL A 74 0.52 -8.53 -7.93
N GLY A 75 1.44 -8.95 -7.07
CA GLY A 75 2.11 -10.24 -7.21
C GLY A 75 3.16 -10.48 -6.14
N PHE A 76 3.86 -11.60 -6.27
CA PHE A 76 4.93 -12.00 -5.37
C PHE A 76 6.31 -11.90 -6.05
N ASP A 77 6.47 -10.89 -6.91
CA ASP A 77 7.65 -10.64 -7.72
C ASP A 77 8.08 -11.91 -8.49
N ALA A 78 9.30 -12.41 -8.26
CA ALA A 78 9.82 -13.61 -8.91
C ALA A 78 9.16 -14.93 -8.46
N TYR A 79 8.29 -14.90 -7.44
CA TYR A 79 7.71 -16.08 -6.81
C TYR A 79 6.28 -16.41 -7.25
N GLY A 80 5.72 -15.62 -8.17
CA GLY A 80 4.47 -15.94 -8.85
C GLY A 80 3.37 -14.90 -8.69
N LEU A 81 2.20 -15.26 -9.21
CA LEU A 81 1.00 -14.42 -9.16
C LEU A 81 0.38 -14.46 -7.76
N ALA A 82 -0.36 -13.43 -7.40
CA ALA A 82 -1.14 -13.40 -6.16
C ALA A 82 -2.39 -14.30 -6.30
N PRO A 83 -2.51 -15.42 -5.55
CA PRO A 83 -3.53 -16.44 -5.82
C PRO A 83 -4.97 -15.94 -5.69
N CYS A 84 -5.30 -15.24 -4.61
CA CYS A 84 -6.65 -14.74 -4.36
C CYS A 84 -7.01 -13.60 -5.32
N PHE A 85 -6.07 -12.69 -5.58
CA PHE A 85 -6.25 -11.61 -6.56
C PHE A 85 -6.47 -12.17 -7.96
N ARG A 86 -5.67 -13.16 -8.38
CA ARG A 86 -5.84 -13.84 -9.67
C ARG A 86 -7.24 -14.47 -9.78
N ALA A 87 -7.66 -15.23 -8.77
CA ALA A 87 -8.98 -15.86 -8.76
C ALA A 87 -10.11 -14.83 -8.85
N ALA A 88 -10.02 -13.74 -8.08
CA ALA A 88 -11.01 -12.66 -8.10
C ALA A 88 -11.08 -11.96 -9.47
N ARG A 89 -9.93 -11.74 -10.10
CA ARG A 89 -9.80 -11.12 -11.43
C ARG A 89 -10.36 -12.02 -12.54
N GLU A 90 -9.99 -13.30 -12.56
CA GLU A 90 -10.48 -14.28 -13.54
C GLU A 90 -12.01 -14.46 -13.41
N ALA A 91 -12.54 -14.41 -12.19
CA ALA A 91 -13.98 -14.51 -11.93
C ALA A 91 -14.76 -13.20 -12.14
N GLY A 92 -14.08 -12.06 -12.33
CA GLY A 92 -14.72 -10.74 -12.45
C GLY A 92 -15.47 -10.28 -11.20
N THR A 93 -15.08 -10.76 -10.03
CA THR A 93 -15.81 -10.53 -8.76
C THR A 93 -15.36 -9.29 -7.99
N LEU A 94 -14.23 -8.69 -8.38
CA LEU A 94 -13.68 -7.50 -7.75
C LEU A 94 -13.52 -6.38 -8.79
N PRO A 95 -14.23 -5.25 -8.65
CA PRO A 95 -13.95 -4.06 -9.44
C PRO A 95 -12.50 -3.60 -9.27
N ILE A 96 -11.79 -3.44 -10.39
CA ILE A 96 -10.39 -3.00 -10.37
C ILE A 96 -10.19 -1.69 -11.13
N VAL A 97 -9.11 -0.97 -10.81
CA VAL A 97 -8.56 0.07 -11.68
C VAL A 97 -7.08 -0.18 -11.86
N GLU A 98 -6.70 -0.42 -13.11
CA GLU A 98 -5.31 -0.64 -13.46
C GLU A 98 -4.64 0.67 -13.81
N TYR A 99 -3.50 0.90 -13.20
CA TYR A 99 -2.58 1.97 -13.50
C TYR A 99 -1.33 1.36 -14.13
N SER A 100 -0.65 2.09 -15.01
CA SER A 100 0.80 1.91 -15.12
C SER A 100 1.47 2.52 -13.89
N GLU A 101 2.68 2.07 -13.52
CA GLU A 101 3.43 2.66 -12.41
C GLU A 101 3.54 4.18 -12.54
N ALA A 102 3.92 4.65 -13.74
CA ALA A 102 4.07 6.08 -14.00
C ALA A 102 2.75 6.87 -13.88
N THR A 103 1.63 6.32 -14.32
CA THR A 103 0.32 6.96 -14.11
C THR A 103 -0.09 6.95 -12.64
N MET A 104 0.21 5.90 -11.88
CA MET A 104 -0.13 5.86 -10.45
C MET A 104 0.70 6.87 -9.64
N LEU A 105 1.98 7.04 -9.98
CA LEU A 105 2.83 8.09 -9.41
C LEU A 105 2.25 9.49 -9.71
N ALA A 106 1.80 9.74 -10.95
CA ALA A 106 1.12 10.99 -11.29
C ALA A 106 -0.18 11.19 -10.50
N ALA A 107 -0.95 10.12 -10.26
CA ALA A 107 -2.17 10.18 -9.46
C ALA A 107 -1.90 10.53 -7.99
N PHE A 108 -0.87 9.93 -7.38
CA PHE A 108 -0.45 10.29 -6.01
C PHE A 108 0.14 11.69 -5.95
N GLU A 109 0.92 12.10 -6.94
CA GLU A 109 1.48 13.45 -7.00
C GLU A 109 0.37 14.52 -7.13
N ALA A 110 -0.66 14.25 -7.93
CA ALA A 110 -1.84 15.09 -8.02
C ALA A 110 -2.54 15.21 -6.65
N GLY A 111 -2.72 14.08 -5.96
CA GLY A 111 -3.27 14.04 -4.60
C GLY A 111 -2.44 14.84 -3.60
N ALA A 112 -1.12 14.65 -3.60
CA ALA A 112 -0.17 15.35 -2.73
C ALA A 112 -0.11 16.86 -2.97
N LYS A 113 -0.36 17.30 -4.21
CA LYS A 113 -0.46 18.73 -4.58
C LYS A 113 -1.87 19.29 -4.38
N ASN A 114 -2.81 18.48 -3.90
CA ASN A 114 -4.22 18.80 -3.83
C ASN A 114 -4.83 19.26 -5.18
N LEU A 115 -4.35 18.70 -6.28
CA LEU A 115 -4.89 18.93 -7.63
C LEU A 115 -5.92 17.86 -7.99
N PRO A 116 -6.90 18.16 -8.86
CA PRO A 116 -7.88 17.16 -9.29
C PRO A 116 -7.26 16.05 -10.17
N PHE A 117 -6.24 16.39 -10.96
CA PHE A 117 -5.52 15.48 -11.84
C PHE A 117 -4.13 16.04 -12.17
N LEU A 118 -3.26 15.21 -12.76
CA LEU A 118 -2.05 15.66 -13.45
C LEU A 118 -2.02 15.13 -14.89
N PRO A 119 -1.56 15.94 -15.88
CA PRO A 119 -1.38 15.46 -17.24
C PRO A 119 -0.05 14.70 -17.36
N THR A 120 -0.03 13.65 -18.19
CA THR A 120 1.19 12.88 -18.49
C THR A 120 1.16 12.31 -19.91
N ARG A 121 2.30 11.92 -20.45
CA ARG A 121 2.39 11.13 -21.69
C ARG A 121 2.25 9.62 -21.42
N PHE A 122 2.52 9.20 -20.19
CA PHE A 122 2.50 7.78 -19.82
C PHE A 122 1.08 7.20 -19.95
N GLY A 123 0.96 6.04 -20.61
CA GLY A 123 -0.31 5.36 -20.85
C GLY A 123 -1.02 5.74 -22.15
N LEU A 124 -0.58 6.77 -22.88
CA LEU A 124 -1.07 7.00 -24.25
C LEU A 124 -0.67 5.85 -25.18
N GLY A 125 -1.60 5.42 -26.03
CA GLY A 125 -1.37 4.31 -26.97
C GLY A 125 -1.50 2.93 -26.34
N THR A 126 -1.89 2.82 -25.07
CA THR A 126 -2.22 1.54 -24.42
C THR A 126 -3.73 1.43 -24.19
N ASP A 127 -4.17 0.23 -23.81
CA ASP A 127 -5.56 -0.09 -23.49
C ASP A 127 -6.03 0.51 -22.15
N ILE A 128 -5.12 1.08 -21.35
CA ILE A 128 -5.41 1.67 -20.03
C ILE A 128 -6.53 2.72 -20.08
N VAL A 129 -6.68 3.43 -21.20
CA VAL A 129 -7.72 4.45 -21.43
C VAL A 129 -9.08 3.83 -21.77
N THR A 130 -9.07 2.61 -22.29
CA THR A 130 -10.25 1.91 -22.82
C THR A 130 -10.78 0.81 -21.92
N THR A 131 -10.08 0.46 -20.82
CA THR A 131 -10.59 -0.51 -19.85
C THR A 131 -11.92 -0.05 -19.26
N ALA A 132 -12.81 -0.99 -18.93
CA ALA A 132 -14.18 -0.68 -18.47
C ALA A 132 -14.22 0.22 -17.23
N THR A 133 -13.17 0.18 -16.41
CA THR A 133 -13.04 0.94 -15.17
C THR A 133 -12.05 2.11 -15.28
N SER A 134 -11.61 2.43 -16.50
CA SER A 134 -10.62 3.47 -16.78
C SER A 134 -11.08 4.84 -16.28
N PRO A 135 -10.32 5.48 -15.37
CA PRO A 135 -10.61 6.82 -14.90
C PRO A 135 -9.91 7.89 -15.75
N PHE A 136 -9.08 7.50 -16.73
CA PHE A 136 -8.22 8.39 -17.48
C PHE A 136 -8.95 9.06 -18.64
N LYS A 137 -8.54 10.27 -19.00
CA LYS A 137 -9.09 11.01 -20.15
C LYS A 137 -7.98 11.57 -21.03
N ILE A 138 -8.06 11.35 -22.34
CA ILE A 138 -7.17 12.03 -23.29
C ILE A 138 -7.57 13.50 -23.35
N MET A 139 -6.59 14.39 -23.36
CA MET A 139 -6.77 15.83 -23.42
C MET A 139 -5.71 16.50 -24.29
N THR A 140 -6.03 17.66 -24.82
CA THR A 140 -5.07 18.50 -25.54
C THR A 140 -4.52 19.58 -24.61
N CYS A 141 -3.20 19.71 -24.55
CA CYS A 141 -2.54 20.77 -23.80
C CYS A 141 -2.91 22.14 -24.39
N PRO A 142 -3.48 23.07 -23.61
CA PRO A 142 -3.90 24.37 -24.14
C PRO A 142 -2.71 25.29 -24.47
N PHE A 143 -1.51 24.99 -23.97
CA PHE A 143 -0.31 25.80 -24.19
C PHE A 143 0.53 25.32 -25.38
N THR A 144 0.55 24.02 -25.64
CA THR A 144 1.44 23.40 -26.65
C THR A 144 0.70 22.67 -27.77
N GLY A 145 -0.61 22.42 -27.62
CA GLY A 145 -1.40 21.61 -28.54
C GLY A 145 -1.12 20.11 -28.46
N GLU A 146 -0.24 19.66 -27.55
CA GLU A 146 0.12 18.25 -27.42
C GLU A 146 -1.00 17.41 -26.82
N THR A 147 -1.14 16.18 -27.31
CA THR A 147 -2.03 15.19 -26.71
C THR A 147 -1.40 14.59 -25.45
N LEU A 148 -2.12 14.68 -24.33
CA LEU A 148 -1.73 14.18 -23.01
C LEU A 148 -2.85 13.31 -22.42
N LEU A 149 -2.50 12.49 -21.43
CA LEU A 149 -3.43 11.75 -20.60
C LEU A 149 -3.64 12.49 -19.27
N GLY A 150 -4.88 12.88 -18.99
CA GLY A 150 -5.31 13.38 -17.70
C GLY A 150 -5.49 12.22 -16.71
N VAL A 151 -4.65 12.22 -15.67
CA VAL A 151 -4.66 11.20 -14.62
C VAL A 151 -5.28 11.76 -13.34
N PRO A 152 -6.47 11.28 -12.93
CA PRO A 152 -7.13 11.81 -11.74
C PRO A 152 -6.36 11.48 -10.47
N ALA A 153 -6.47 12.35 -9.48
CA ALA A 153 -5.77 12.21 -8.22
C ALA A 153 -6.27 11.01 -7.40
N ILE A 154 -5.32 10.27 -6.82
CA ILE A 154 -5.60 9.30 -5.76
C ILE A 154 -5.38 10.02 -4.42
N ARG A 155 -6.46 10.13 -3.62
CA ARG A 155 -6.45 10.66 -2.25
C ARG A 155 -6.99 9.60 -1.28
N PRO A 156 -6.14 8.77 -0.67
CA PRO A 156 -6.58 7.76 0.28
C PRO A 156 -7.15 8.42 1.55
N ASP A 157 -8.12 7.77 2.20
CA ASP A 157 -8.54 8.15 3.55
C ASP A 157 -7.43 7.81 4.55
N VAL A 158 -6.79 6.66 4.35
CA VAL A 158 -5.66 6.19 5.15
C VAL A 158 -4.52 5.71 4.24
N ALA A 159 -3.29 6.15 4.50
CA ALA A 159 -2.08 5.49 4.01
C ALA A 159 -1.42 4.70 5.15
N LEU A 160 -1.08 3.44 4.86
CA LEU A 160 -0.34 2.54 5.74
C LEU A 160 1.04 2.29 5.17
N VAL A 161 2.07 2.71 5.91
CA VAL A 161 3.47 2.57 5.50
C VAL A 161 4.25 1.90 6.62
N HIS A 162 4.98 0.85 6.29
CA HIS A 162 5.88 0.21 7.23
C HIS A 162 7.28 0.81 7.14
N VAL A 163 7.92 1.13 8.27
CA VAL A 163 9.21 1.84 8.34
C VAL A 163 10.17 1.13 9.29
N ASN A 164 11.48 1.34 9.11
CA ASN A 164 12.48 0.72 9.99
C ASN A 164 12.43 1.38 11.36
N MET A 165 12.42 2.71 11.38
CA MET A 165 12.41 3.45 12.63
C MET A 165 11.42 4.59 12.56
N ALA A 166 10.74 4.86 13.66
CA ALA A 166 9.95 6.06 13.84
C ALA A 166 10.20 6.66 15.22
N ASP A 167 10.01 7.97 15.37
CA ASP A 167 9.86 8.57 16.70
C ASP A 167 8.39 8.71 17.09
N LYS A 168 8.14 8.98 18.37
CA LYS A 168 6.79 9.20 18.89
C LYS A 168 6.06 10.40 18.28
N GLN A 169 6.77 11.29 17.56
CA GLN A 169 6.17 12.46 16.92
C GLN A 169 5.77 12.18 15.46
N GLY A 170 6.17 11.03 14.92
CA GLY A 170 5.88 10.58 13.56
C GLY A 170 6.95 10.92 12.54
N ASN A 171 8.16 11.33 12.94
CA ASN A 171 9.27 11.27 11.99
C ASN A 171 9.67 9.81 11.79
N ALA A 172 10.07 9.43 10.58
CA ALA A 172 10.46 8.06 10.33
C ALA A 172 11.56 7.93 9.26
N ILE A 173 12.25 6.79 9.31
CA ILE A 173 13.33 6.41 8.41
C ILE A 173 12.99 5.08 7.75
N ILE A 174 13.13 5.05 6.43
CA ILE A 174 13.18 3.84 5.61
C ILE A 174 14.62 3.69 5.11
N HIS A 175 15.28 2.58 5.43
CA HIS A 175 16.67 2.32 5.01
C HIS A 175 16.81 1.73 3.60
N SER A 176 15.70 1.30 3.01
CA SER A 176 15.62 0.72 1.67
C SER A 176 14.84 1.62 0.71
N ASP A 177 14.40 1.08 -0.42
CA ASP A 177 13.59 1.82 -1.37
C ASP A 177 12.22 2.19 -0.77
N ALA A 178 11.90 3.48 -0.87
CA ALA A 178 10.65 4.04 -0.38
C ALA A 178 9.52 3.99 -1.41
N TYR A 179 9.72 3.35 -2.57
CA TYR A 179 8.72 3.19 -3.63
C TYR A 179 7.88 4.47 -3.85
N ALA A 180 6.55 4.36 -3.78
CA ALA A 180 5.62 5.50 -3.84
C ALA A 180 5.25 6.05 -2.45
N ASP A 181 5.82 5.52 -1.36
CA ASP A 181 5.43 5.86 0.01
C ASP A 181 5.51 7.36 0.27
N SER A 182 6.56 8.03 -0.18
CA SER A 182 6.75 9.48 0.00
C SER A 182 5.64 10.34 -0.63
N LEU A 183 5.10 9.93 -1.78
CA LEU A 183 3.97 10.60 -2.42
C LEU A 183 2.64 10.20 -1.76
N MET A 184 2.50 8.91 -1.46
CA MET A 184 1.29 8.34 -0.87
C MET A 184 0.97 8.95 0.50
N VAL A 185 1.96 9.12 1.39
CA VAL A 185 1.72 9.75 2.72
C VAL A 185 1.32 11.21 2.61
N ARG A 186 1.74 11.91 1.54
CA ARG A 186 1.36 13.31 1.27
C ARG A 186 -0.01 13.42 0.62
N ALA A 187 -0.44 12.40 -0.11
CA ALA A 187 -1.74 12.35 -0.78
C ALA A 187 -2.89 11.92 0.14
N ALA A 188 -2.58 11.21 1.23
CA ALA A 188 -3.58 10.65 2.14
C ALA A 188 -4.10 11.67 3.17
N ARG A 189 -5.37 11.52 3.57
CA ARG A 189 -5.99 12.32 4.64
C ARG A 189 -5.39 11.99 6.01
N ARG A 190 -5.16 10.71 6.28
CA ARG A 190 -4.44 10.23 7.47
C ARG A 190 -3.34 9.27 7.05
N THR A 191 -2.19 9.37 7.71
CA THR A 191 -1.08 8.42 7.50
C THR A 191 -0.76 7.74 8.82
N ILE A 192 -0.72 6.42 8.79
CA ILE A 192 -0.37 5.57 9.92
C ILE A 192 0.90 4.80 9.56
N LEU A 193 1.91 4.91 10.40
CA LEU A 193 3.15 4.16 10.25
C LEU A 193 3.11 2.93 11.15
N THR A 194 3.50 1.78 10.63
CA THR A 194 3.98 0.67 11.46
C THR A 194 5.51 0.71 11.46
N ALA A 195 6.16 0.63 12.61
CA ALA A 195 7.61 0.73 12.72
C ALA A 195 8.22 -0.51 13.37
N GLU A 196 9.35 -1.00 12.87
CA GLU A 196 10.11 -2.06 13.54
C GLU A 196 10.58 -1.63 14.93
N THR A 197 10.98 -0.36 15.07
CA THR A 197 11.36 0.21 16.35
C THR A 197 10.84 1.65 16.48
N VAL A 198 10.26 1.96 17.64
CA VAL A 198 9.93 3.35 18.00
C VAL A 198 10.96 3.87 19.00
N VAL A 199 11.69 4.91 18.59
CA VAL A 199 12.74 5.54 19.39
C VAL A 199 12.28 6.90 19.94
N ASP A 200 12.96 7.39 20.98
CA ASP A 200 12.71 8.75 21.47
C ASP A 200 13.21 9.83 20.51
N GLU A 201 14.36 9.58 19.88
CA GLU A 201 14.99 10.44 18.88
C GLU A 201 15.58 9.58 17.76
N LEU A 202 15.31 9.97 16.51
CA LEU A 202 15.86 9.28 15.35
C LEU A 202 17.37 9.53 15.24
N PRO A 203 18.15 8.51 14.85
CA PRO A 203 19.57 8.69 14.62
C PRO A 203 19.81 9.66 13.45
N VAL A 204 20.75 10.59 13.64
CA VAL A 204 21.29 11.42 12.55
C VAL A 204 22.38 10.62 11.85
N ASP A 205 22.00 9.54 11.18
CA ASP A 205 22.91 8.72 10.38
C ASP A 205 22.81 9.09 8.90
N GLN A 206 23.88 9.68 8.35
CA GLN A 206 24.01 10.01 6.94
C GLN A 206 24.82 8.97 6.15
N SER A 207 25.35 7.94 6.81
CA SER A 207 26.17 6.91 6.17
C SER A 207 25.35 5.93 5.32
N ARG A 208 24.06 5.77 5.65
CA ARG A 208 23.14 4.89 4.92
C ARG A 208 22.20 5.72 4.05
N ARG A 209 22.05 5.30 2.79
CA ARG A 209 20.96 5.79 1.94
C ARG A 209 19.65 5.50 2.66
N SER A 210 18.90 6.55 2.96
CA SER A 210 17.63 6.43 3.65
C SER A 210 16.63 7.44 3.11
N THR A 211 15.36 7.09 3.22
CA THR A 211 14.25 7.99 2.94
C THR A 211 13.64 8.43 4.25
N PHE A 212 13.57 9.74 4.44
CA PHE A 212 12.93 10.35 5.60
C PHE A 212 11.45 10.64 5.32
N ILE A 213 10.57 10.24 6.24
CA ILE A 213 9.17 10.66 6.26
C ILE A 213 9.00 11.68 7.39
N SER A 214 8.57 12.88 7.00
CA SER A 214 8.34 13.96 7.96
C SER A 214 7.08 13.74 8.79
N ARG A 215 7.17 14.04 10.09
CA ARG A 215 6.03 14.11 11.01
C ARG A 215 4.87 14.97 10.52
N LEU A 216 5.08 15.89 9.59
CA LEU A 216 4.02 16.76 9.03
C LEU A 216 2.89 15.96 8.36
N TRP A 217 3.22 14.80 7.78
CA TRP A 217 2.25 13.97 7.05
C TRP A 217 1.71 12.80 7.89
N VAL A 218 2.34 12.52 9.03
CA VAL A 218 2.06 11.35 9.87
C VAL A 218 1.06 11.69 10.96
N HIS A 219 0.05 10.83 11.13
CA HIS A 219 -1.04 10.99 12.09
C HIS A 219 -1.01 9.93 13.19
N GLY A 220 -0.29 8.83 12.98
CA GLY A 220 -0.16 7.75 13.95
C GLY A 220 1.09 6.91 13.73
N VAL A 221 1.66 6.39 14.81
CA VAL A 221 2.81 5.48 14.81
C VAL A 221 2.48 4.25 15.66
N ILE A 222 2.72 3.08 15.11
CA ILE A 222 2.46 1.80 15.75
C ILE A 222 3.78 1.05 15.78
N GLU A 223 4.27 0.69 16.97
CA GLU A 223 5.40 -0.22 17.08
C GLU A 223 4.94 -1.63 16.74
N ALA A 224 5.55 -2.22 15.72
CA ALA A 224 5.24 -3.55 15.22
C ALA A 224 6.54 -4.22 14.74
N PRO A 225 7.34 -4.79 15.68
CA PRO A 225 8.53 -5.56 15.34
C PRO A 225 8.17 -6.77 14.48
N GLN A 226 8.98 -7.07 13.48
CA GLN A 226 8.69 -8.04 12.41
C GLN A 226 7.36 -7.75 11.70
N GLY A 227 6.97 -6.47 11.64
CA GLY A 227 5.70 -6.00 11.13
C GLY A 227 5.53 -6.21 9.63
N ALA A 228 6.64 -6.44 8.92
CA ALA A 228 6.64 -6.81 7.51
C ALA A 228 6.19 -8.27 7.27
N GLY A 229 6.06 -9.08 8.32
CA GLY A 229 5.69 -10.48 8.23
C GLY A 229 6.62 -11.26 7.32
N MET A 230 6.06 -12.01 6.36
CA MET A 230 6.85 -12.76 5.39
C MET A 230 7.55 -11.90 4.34
N THR A 231 7.30 -10.60 4.28
CA THR A 231 7.96 -9.67 3.35
C THR A 231 9.29 -9.16 3.91
N ALA A 232 10.19 -8.71 3.04
CA ALA A 232 11.50 -8.24 3.47
C ALA A 232 11.43 -6.89 4.17
N MET A 233 12.34 -6.64 5.10
CA MET A 233 12.57 -5.33 5.69
C MET A 233 14.05 -5.03 5.69
N PHE A 234 14.57 -4.67 4.51
CA PHE A 234 16.00 -4.41 4.36
C PHE A 234 16.43 -3.15 5.13
N PRO A 235 17.60 -3.13 5.79
CA PRO A 235 18.58 -4.22 5.92
C PRO A 235 18.32 -5.21 7.06
N ASP A 236 17.30 -4.97 7.87
CA ASP A 236 17.06 -5.66 9.14
C ASP A 236 16.76 -7.15 8.95
N TYR A 237 15.94 -7.52 7.97
CA TYR A 237 15.70 -8.92 7.60
C TYR A 237 15.26 -9.10 6.14
N ARG A 238 15.50 -10.31 5.61
CA ARG A 238 15.07 -10.75 4.28
C ARG A 238 13.64 -11.31 4.35
N PHE A 239 12.98 -11.42 3.20
CA PHE A 239 11.67 -12.07 3.12
C PHE A 239 11.78 -13.56 3.48
N ASP A 240 10.75 -14.09 4.13
CA ASP A 240 10.65 -15.49 4.53
C ASP A 240 10.20 -16.32 3.33
N LEU A 241 11.18 -16.84 2.57
CA LEU A 241 10.91 -17.61 1.36
C LEU A 241 10.05 -18.87 1.62
N PRO A 242 10.34 -19.72 2.64
CA PRO A 242 9.45 -20.82 3.01
C PRO A 242 8.00 -20.39 3.21
N ARG A 243 7.75 -19.31 3.96
CA ARG A 243 6.38 -18.80 4.20
C ARG A 243 5.73 -18.24 2.95
N VAL A 244 6.48 -17.55 2.10
CA VAL A 244 5.99 -17.08 0.78
C VAL A 244 5.55 -18.25 -0.09
N LEU A 245 6.35 -19.32 -0.16
CA LEU A 245 6.02 -20.51 -0.95
C LEU A 245 4.86 -21.31 -0.37
N GLU A 246 4.72 -21.34 0.96
CA GLU A 246 3.54 -21.92 1.61
C GLU A 246 2.28 -21.12 1.27
N TYR A 247 2.33 -19.79 1.40
CA TYR A 247 1.22 -18.90 1.06
C TYR A 247 0.77 -19.09 -0.39
N GLN A 248 1.72 -19.10 -1.34
CA GLN A 248 1.44 -19.33 -2.76
C GLN A 248 0.65 -20.63 -3.03
N LYS A 249 0.89 -21.68 -2.25
CA LYS A 249 0.21 -22.98 -2.39
C LYS A 249 -1.16 -23.01 -1.73
N LYS A 250 -1.33 -22.31 -0.61
CA LYS A 250 -2.49 -22.48 0.28
C LYS A 250 -3.47 -21.30 0.31
N ALA A 251 -3.12 -20.12 -0.22
CA ALA A 251 -3.95 -18.93 -0.08
C ALA A 251 -5.37 -19.04 -0.68
N ASN A 252 -5.62 -19.97 -1.60
CA ASN A 252 -6.99 -20.23 -2.09
C ASN A 252 -7.88 -20.96 -1.06
N ASP A 253 -7.30 -21.51 0.01
CA ASP A 253 -8.03 -22.04 1.15
C ASP A 253 -8.29 -20.91 2.15
N ARG A 254 -9.56 -20.47 2.21
CA ARG A 254 -10.00 -19.42 3.12
C ARG A 254 -9.78 -19.80 4.60
N ALA A 255 -9.99 -21.07 4.97
CA ALA A 255 -9.80 -21.52 6.35
C ALA A 255 -8.33 -21.41 6.75
N TRP A 256 -7.42 -21.73 5.82
CA TRP A 256 -5.99 -21.55 6.04
C TRP A 256 -5.62 -20.06 6.21
N LEU A 257 -6.17 -19.15 5.40
CA LEU A 257 -5.95 -17.71 5.60
C LEU A 257 -6.47 -17.22 6.96
N GLU A 258 -7.64 -17.74 7.40
CA GLU A 258 -8.23 -17.41 8.70
C GLU A 258 -7.36 -17.91 9.85
N GLU A 259 -6.75 -19.10 9.74
CA GLU A 259 -5.78 -19.62 10.71
C GLU A 259 -4.48 -18.79 10.73
N MET A 260 -3.93 -18.51 9.54
CA MET A 260 -2.69 -17.75 9.36
C MET A 260 -2.72 -16.38 10.06
N ILE A 261 -3.84 -15.66 9.97
CA ILE A 261 -3.96 -14.35 10.62
C ILE A 261 -4.09 -14.43 12.14
N GLN A 262 -4.50 -15.57 12.70
CA GLN A 262 -4.54 -15.79 14.15
C GLN A 262 -3.15 -16.13 14.71
N GLU A 263 -2.34 -16.87 13.96
CA GLU A 263 -0.93 -17.14 14.32
C GLU A 263 -0.12 -15.85 14.41
N ALA A 264 -0.32 -14.93 13.45
CA ALA A 264 0.36 -13.64 13.40
C ALA A 264 -0.03 -12.64 14.53
N ALA A 265 -0.88 -13.05 15.48
CA ALA A 265 -1.27 -12.25 16.64
C ALA A 265 -0.59 -12.69 17.95
N LYS A 266 0.13 -13.81 17.93
CA LYS A 266 0.89 -14.37 19.06
C LYS A 266 2.34 -13.89 19.01
#